data_AF-U5ERV5-F1
#
_entry.id   AF-U5ERV5-F1
#
_cell.length_a   1.000
_cell.length_b   1.000
_cell.length_c   1.000
_cell.angle_alpha   90.00
_cell.angle_beta   90.00
_cell.angle_gamma   90.00
#
_symmetry.space_group_name_H-M   'P 1'
#
loop_
_entity.id
_entity.type
_entity.pdbx_description
1 polymer ?
#
loop_
_entity_poly.entity_id
_entity_poly.type
_entity_poly.pdbx_seq_one_letter_code
_entity_poly.pdbx_strand_id
1 'polypeptide(L)'
;FCLKMPRGKYVNHKGRNRHFTSVEELEEQRKSEEEKKKWRKTKEEVESESEEEEVDDKKSNDSDESDSEEDDDDRGKGAHSLIQIQNPNRVQKKAHVKAVAVNENATHELTRREREQIEKQRAAAEYQKLHAEGKTAQAKADLARLAIIKQHRAEAAARREQEKKQKEDKTSKKSGAN
;
A
#
# COMPACT_ATOMS: atom_id res chain seq x y z
N PHE A 1 -33.95 -22.24 36.36
CA PHE A 1 -32.75 -22.28 35.50
C PHE A 1 -33.16 -22.00 34.06
N CYS A 2 -32.99 -20.76 33.58
CA CYS A 2 -33.26 -20.43 32.19
C CYS A 2 -32.08 -20.93 31.34
N LEU A 3 -32.28 -21.99 30.55
CA LEU A 3 -31.27 -22.50 29.62
C LEU A 3 -30.96 -21.43 28.58
N LYS A 4 -29.75 -20.90 28.62
CA LYS A 4 -29.20 -19.97 27.65
C LYS A 4 -28.92 -20.78 26.37
N MET A 5 -29.81 -20.71 25.39
CA MET A 5 -29.60 -21.39 24.10
C MET A 5 -28.32 -20.87 23.44
N PRO A 6 -27.44 -21.76 22.94
CA PRO A 6 -26.22 -21.35 22.25
C PRO A 6 -26.62 -20.68 20.93
N ARG A 7 -26.28 -19.38 20.78
CA ARG A 7 -26.43 -18.70 19.50
C ARG A 7 -25.52 -19.41 18.49
N GLY A 8 -26.09 -19.87 17.38
CA GLY A 8 -25.38 -20.66 16.38
C GLY A 8 -24.09 -19.98 15.89
N LYS A 9 -23.11 -20.81 15.50
CA LYS A 9 -21.74 -20.42 15.10
C LYS A 9 -21.68 -19.51 13.87
N TYR A 10 -22.79 -19.33 13.16
CA TYR A 10 -22.87 -18.58 11.92
C TYR A 10 -23.64 -17.27 12.12
N VAL A 11 -23.04 -16.17 11.69
CA VAL A 11 -23.69 -14.85 11.73
C VAL A 11 -24.70 -14.80 10.61
N ASN A 12 -25.98 -14.57 10.92
CA ASN A 12 -27.01 -14.39 9.90
C ASN A 12 -26.86 -13.00 9.27
N HIS A 13 -26.41 -12.95 8.02
CA HIS A 13 -26.22 -11.70 7.28
C HIS A 13 -27.52 -11.16 6.66
N LYS A 14 -28.63 -11.89 6.80
CA LYS A 14 -29.92 -11.54 6.21
C LYS A 14 -30.55 -10.38 6.99
N GLY A 15 -30.76 -9.25 6.31
CA GLY A 15 -31.36 -8.04 6.89
C GLY A 15 -30.35 -7.02 7.44
N ARG A 16 -29.04 -7.26 7.30
CA ARG A 16 -28.02 -6.25 7.63
C ARG A 16 -27.91 -5.24 6.50
N ASN A 17 -27.81 -3.95 6.84
CA ASN A 17 -27.59 -2.89 5.86
C ASN A 17 -26.35 -3.21 5.02
N ARG A 18 -26.49 -3.12 3.69
CA ARG A 18 -25.39 -3.33 2.76
C ARG A 18 -24.46 -2.12 2.87
N HIS A 19 -23.29 -2.34 3.47
CA HIS A 19 -22.21 -1.36 3.44
C HIS A 19 -21.45 -1.57 2.14
N PHE A 20 -21.47 -0.55 1.28
CA PHE A 20 -20.53 -0.48 0.17
C PHE A 20 -19.23 0.06 0.75
N THR A 21 -18.15 -0.73 0.63
CA THR A 21 -16.81 -0.27 1.04
C THR A 21 -16.47 0.97 0.21
N SER A 22 -16.09 2.05 0.89
CA SER A 22 -15.68 3.27 0.19
C SER A 22 -14.32 3.02 -0.49
N VAL A 23 -14.01 3.78 -1.54
CA VAL A 23 -12.71 3.68 -2.23
C VAL A 23 -11.55 3.92 -1.26
N GLU A 24 -11.74 4.83 -0.31
CA GLU A 24 -10.78 5.13 0.76
C GLU A 24 -10.55 3.91 1.68
N GLU A 25 -11.61 3.19 2.05
CA GLU A 25 -11.53 2.01 2.90
C GLU A 25 -10.84 0.82 2.19
N LEU A 26 -11.02 0.69 0.87
CA LEU A 26 -10.29 -0.30 0.06
C LEU A 26 -8.79 0.02 -0.03
N GLU A 27 -8.43 1.30 -0.20
CA GLU A 27 -7.03 1.73 -0.20
C GLU A 27 -6.37 1.52 1.17
N GLU A 28 -7.09 1.78 2.24
CA GLU A 28 -6.61 1.58 3.60
C GLU A 28 -6.43 0.08 3.93
N GLN A 29 -7.35 -0.78 3.47
CA GLN A 29 -7.17 -2.23 3.55
C GLN A 29 -5.92 -2.68 2.80
N ARG A 30 -5.72 -2.21 1.56
CA ARG A 30 -4.53 -2.54 0.77
C ARG A 30 -3.24 -2.06 1.45
N LYS A 31 -3.22 -0.85 1.99
CA LYS A 31 -2.06 -0.32 2.74
C LYS A 31 -1.77 -1.15 3.98
N SER A 32 -2.81 -1.50 4.76
CA SER A 32 -2.67 -2.36 5.93
C SER A 32 -2.11 -3.74 5.58
N GLU A 33 -2.55 -4.33 4.48
CA GLU A 33 -2.03 -5.60 3.97
C GLU A 33 -0.57 -5.48 3.52
N GLU A 34 -0.21 -4.41 2.82
CA GLU A 34 1.17 -4.14 2.40
C GLU A 34 2.10 -3.92 3.61
N GLU A 35 1.64 -3.21 4.64
CA GLU A 35 2.37 -3.03 5.90
C GLU A 35 2.54 -4.34 6.66
N LYS A 36 1.49 -5.15 6.76
CA LYS A 36 1.58 -6.49 7.37
C LYS A 36 2.53 -7.40 6.60
N LYS A 37 2.51 -7.33 5.27
CA LYS A 37 3.43 -8.10 4.43
C LYS A 37 4.87 -7.63 4.59
N LYS A 38 5.11 -6.32 4.68
CA LYS A 38 6.41 -5.75 4.99
C LYS A 38 6.89 -6.18 6.37
N TRP A 39 6.04 -6.09 7.40
CA TRP A 39 6.34 -6.56 8.75
C TRP A 39 6.72 -8.04 8.79
N ARG A 40 5.98 -8.89 8.07
CA ARG A 40 6.30 -10.32 7.94
C ARG A 40 7.63 -10.52 7.23
N LYS A 41 7.87 -9.82 6.12
CA LYS A 41 9.12 -9.91 5.38
C LYS A 41 10.32 -9.45 6.19
N THR A 42 10.22 -8.32 6.89
CA THR A 42 11.30 -7.84 7.76
C THR A 42 11.54 -8.76 8.94
N LYS A 43 10.49 -9.41 9.47
CA LYS A 43 10.63 -10.40 10.52
C LYS A 43 11.33 -11.66 9.99
N GLU A 44 10.92 -12.15 8.84
CA GLU A 44 11.50 -13.32 8.16
C GLU A 44 12.95 -13.06 7.73
N GLU A 45 13.28 -11.84 7.29
CA GLU A 45 14.64 -11.42 6.94
C GLU A 45 15.56 -11.35 8.17
N VAL A 46 15.06 -10.83 9.31
CA VAL A 46 15.81 -10.81 10.59
C VAL A 46 15.94 -12.21 11.21
N GLU A 47 14.94 -13.07 11.02
CA GLU A 47 14.97 -14.48 11.47
C GLU A 47 15.95 -15.29 10.59
N SER A 48 15.93 -15.09 9.26
CA SER A 48 16.89 -15.68 8.33
C SER A 48 18.32 -15.19 8.54
N GLU A 49 18.55 -13.90 8.85
CA GLU A 49 19.89 -13.35 9.14
C GLU A 49 20.42 -13.78 10.52
N SER A 50 19.55 -14.25 11.42
CA SER A 50 19.92 -14.85 12.71
C SER A 50 20.14 -16.37 12.64
N GLU A 51 19.73 -17.03 11.55
CA GLU A 51 19.83 -18.49 11.34
C GLU A 51 20.95 -18.90 10.37
N GLU A 52 21.69 -17.97 9.76
CA GLU A 52 22.86 -18.28 8.91
C GLU A 52 24.10 -18.78 9.70
N GLU A 53 24.00 -18.99 11.01
CA GLU A 53 25.09 -19.54 11.84
C GLU A 53 24.81 -20.93 12.47
N GLU A 54 23.78 -21.69 12.08
CA GLU A 54 23.64 -23.12 12.50
C GLU A 54 22.78 -23.96 11.51
N VAL A 55 23.45 -24.88 10.81
CA VAL A 55 22.99 -26.22 10.31
C VAL A 55 21.66 -26.42 9.54
N ASP A 56 21.83 -26.80 8.27
CA ASP A 56 21.40 -28.06 7.60
C ASP A 56 20.05 -28.74 7.98
N ASP A 57 19.28 -29.01 6.92
CA ASP A 57 18.27 -30.07 6.75
C ASP A 57 16.93 -30.01 7.55
N LYS A 58 15.86 -29.57 6.87
CA LYS A 58 14.62 -30.38 6.74
C LYS A 58 13.58 -29.86 5.75
N LYS A 59 13.15 -30.83 4.94
CA LYS A 59 12.13 -30.85 3.89
C LYS A 59 10.67 -30.84 4.39
N SER A 60 9.80 -30.11 3.68
CA SER A 60 8.37 -30.42 3.43
C SER A 60 7.89 -29.54 2.26
N ASN A 61 7.75 -29.99 1.02
CA ASN A 61 6.68 -30.84 0.48
C ASN A 61 5.30 -30.54 1.08
N ASP A 62 4.60 -29.57 0.51
CA ASP A 62 3.16 -29.67 0.36
C ASP A 62 2.78 -29.26 -1.07
N SER A 63 2.02 -30.15 -1.67
CA SER A 63 1.63 -30.23 -3.06
C SER A 63 0.11 -30.21 -3.00
N ASP A 64 -0.54 -29.21 -3.59
CA ASP A 64 -1.86 -29.43 -4.17
C ASP A 64 -2.11 -28.42 -5.30
N GLU A 65 -1.97 -28.98 -6.49
CA GLU A 65 -2.46 -28.51 -7.78
C GLU A 65 -3.92 -28.95 -7.88
N SER A 66 -4.85 -28.01 -8.01
CA SER A 66 -6.20 -28.31 -8.49
C SER A 66 -6.84 -27.07 -9.08
N ASP A 67 -6.44 -26.73 -10.31
CA ASP A 67 -7.28 -25.97 -11.22
C ASP A 67 -7.70 -26.88 -12.37
N SER A 68 -8.86 -27.52 -12.21
CA SER A 68 -9.54 -28.27 -13.27
C SER A 68 -10.15 -27.28 -14.26
N GLU A 69 -9.35 -26.83 -15.24
CA GLU A 69 -9.87 -26.28 -16.48
C GLU A 69 -10.30 -27.43 -17.41
N GLU A 70 -11.48 -27.99 -17.14
CA GLU A 70 -12.23 -28.76 -18.10
C GLU A 70 -13.12 -27.79 -18.89
N ASP A 71 -12.77 -27.54 -20.16
CA ASP A 71 -13.67 -27.38 -21.32
C ASP A 71 -13.05 -26.48 -22.41
N ASP A 72 -12.24 -27.04 -23.31
CA ASP A 72 -12.15 -26.57 -24.72
C ASP A 72 -11.30 -27.49 -25.64
N ASP A 73 -11.18 -28.79 -25.34
CA ASP A 73 -10.51 -29.77 -26.21
C ASP A 73 -11.42 -30.92 -26.65
N ASP A 74 -12.64 -30.57 -27.09
CA ASP A 74 -13.47 -31.46 -27.92
C ASP A 74 -13.00 -31.49 -29.40
N ARG A 75 -11.70 -31.31 -29.63
CA ARG A 75 -11.07 -31.76 -30.89
C ARG A 75 -10.84 -33.26 -30.74
N GLY A 76 -11.93 -34.01 -30.83
CA GLY A 76 -11.97 -35.45 -30.63
C GLY A 76 -10.75 -36.15 -31.22
N LYS A 77 -10.03 -36.90 -30.37
CA LYS A 77 -8.92 -37.75 -30.81
C LYS A 77 -9.40 -38.63 -31.97
N GLY A 78 -8.69 -38.60 -33.12
CA GLY A 78 -9.02 -39.40 -34.31
C GLY A 78 -9.33 -38.57 -35.56
N ALA A 79 -10.21 -39.08 -36.43
CA ALA A 79 -10.52 -38.50 -37.75
C ALA A 79 -11.30 -37.17 -37.71
N HIS A 80 -11.74 -36.72 -36.53
CA HIS A 80 -12.50 -35.48 -36.36
C HIS A 80 -11.75 -34.21 -36.79
N SER A 81 -10.41 -34.21 -36.70
CA SER A 81 -9.55 -33.11 -37.20
C SER A 81 -9.40 -33.09 -38.73
N LEU A 82 -9.69 -34.20 -39.41
CA LEU A 82 -9.56 -34.32 -40.87
C LEU A 82 -10.88 -34.01 -41.59
N ILE A 83 -12.01 -34.17 -40.89
CA ILE A 83 -13.34 -33.89 -41.44
C ILE A 83 -13.62 -32.38 -41.37
N GLN A 84 -13.87 -31.77 -42.54
CA GLN A 84 -14.19 -30.36 -42.64
C GLN A 84 -15.63 -30.10 -42.18
N ILE A 85 -15.78 -29.43 -41.03
CA ILE A 85 -17.10 -29.07 -40.48
C ILE A 85 -17.67 -27.87 -41.27
N GLN A 86 -18.58 -28.13 -42.22
CA GLN A 86 -19.30 -27.11 -43.01
C GLN A 86 -20.58 -26.62 -42.31
N ASN A 87 -20.47 -26.18 -41.06
CA ASN A 87 -21.61 -25.56 -40.36
C ASN A 87 -21.56 -24.04 -40.53
N PRO A 88 -22.51 -23.41 -41.25
CA PRO A 88 -22.50 -21.97 -41.53
C PRO A 88 -22.68 -21.09 -40.28
N ASN A 89 -23.26 -21.62 -39.21
CA ASN A 89 -23.43 -20.92 -37.93
C ASN A 89 -22.28 -21.20 -36.94
N ARG A 90 -21.25 -21.94 -37.35
CA ARG A 90 -20.12 -22.25 -36.47
C ARG A 90 -19.21 -21.04 -36.34
N VAL A 91 -19.25 -20.39 -35.17
CA VAL A 91 -18.34 -19.31 -34.81
C VAL A 91 -16.93 -19.88 -34.63
N GLN A 92 -16.04 -19.62 -35.58
CA GLN A 92 -14.63 -19.98 -35.44
C GLN A 92 -13.96 -19.00 -34.46
N LYS A 93 -13.50 -19.48 -33.30
CA LYS A 93 -12.69 -18.69 -32.36
C LYS A 93 -11.39 -18.29 -33.09
N LYS A 94 -11.20 -16.98 -33.35
CA LYS A 94 -9.97 -16.46 -33.98
C LYS A 94 -8.82 -16.58 -32.97
N ALA A 95 -7.68 -17.10 -33.40
CA ALA A 95 -6.49 -17.16 -32.55
C ALA A 95 -6.05 -15.75 -32.12
N HIS A 96 -5.69 -15.59 -30.85
CA HIS A 96 -5.22 -14.33 -30.29
C HIS A 96 -3.97 -13.86 -31.04
N VAL A 97 -4.02 -12.65 -31.63
CA VAL A 97 -2.86 -12.02 -32.26
C VAL A 97 -1.86 -11.68 -31.15
N LYS A 98 -0.63 -12.20 -31.25
CA LYS A 98 0.44 -11.95 -30.29
C LYS A 98 0.77 -10.46 -30.28
N ALA A 99 0.95 -9.89 -29.08
CA ALA A 99 1.17 -8.45 -28.84
C ALA A 99 2.34 -7.81 -29.62
N VAL A 100 3.22 -8.63 -30.20
CA VAL A 100 4.39 -8.21 -30.99
C VAL A 100 4.01 -7.59 -32.35
N ALA A 101 2.78 -7.79 -32.85
CA ALA A 101 2.32 -7.23 -34.12
C ALA A 101 1.58 -5.88 -34.00
N VAL A 102 1.54 -5.28 -32.80
CA VAL A 102 0.90 -3.98 -32.58
C VAL A 102 1.90 -2.86 -32.90
N ASN A 103 1.56 -2.04 -33.88
CA ASN A 103 2.37 -0.95 -34.40
C ASN A 103 2.48 0.17 -33.34
N GLU A 104 3.67 0.41 -32.79
CA GLU A 104 3.93 1.37 -31.70
C GLU A 104 3.70 2.85 -32.09
N ASN A 105 3.54 3.13 -33.39
CA ASN A 105 3.35 4.47 -33.94
C ASN A 105 1.88 4.90 -34.06
N ALA A 106 0.92 4.06 -33.65
CA ALA A 106 -0.46 4.50 -33.54
C ALA A 106 -0.58 5.32 -32.25
N THR A 107 -0.55 6.65 -32.37
CA THR A 107 -0.96 7.56 -31.30
C THR A 107 -2.43 7.30 -30.98
N HIS A 108 -2.68 6.31 -30.13
CA HIS A 108 -3.99 6.10 -29.54
C HIS A 108 -4.26 7.32 -28.69
N GLU A 109 -5.03 8.25 -29.25
CA GLU A 109 -5.53 9.40 -28.51
C GLU A 109 -6.29 8.87 -27.31
N LEU A 110 -5.69 9.03 -26.13
CA LEU A 110 -6.31 8.68 -24.85
C LEU A 110 -7.73 9.21 -24.86
N THR A 111 -8.67 8.32 -24.60
CA THR A 111 -10.09 8.69 -24.57
C THR A 111 -10.27 9.83 -23.58
N ARG A 112 -11.25 10.71 -23.81
CA ARG A 112 -11.48 11.90 -22.97
C ARG A 112 -11.48 11.56 -21.46
N ARG A 113 -12.03 10.41 -21.09
CA ARG A 113 -12.05 9.89 -19.72
C ARG A 113 -10.65 9.58 -19.18
N GLU A 114 -9.77 9.00 -19.98
CA GLU A 114 -8.41 8.67 -19.59
C GLU A 114 -7.56 9.92 -19.40
N ARG A 115 -7.74 10.94 -20.26
CA ARG A 115 -7.05 12.23 -20.11
C ARG A 115 -7.41 12.92 -18.79
N GLU A 116 -8.71 13.02 -18.50
CA GLU A 116 -9.19 13.62 -17.24
C GLU A 116 -8.72 12.82 -16.01
N GLN A 117 -8.64 11.49 -16.09
CA GLN A 117 -8.10 10.67 -15.00
C GLN A 117 -6.60 10.88 -14.77
N ILE A 118 -5.80 10.96 -15.85
CA ILE A 118 -4.36 11.22 -15.75
C ILE A 118 -4.11 12.63 -15.22
N GLU A 119 -4.86 13.63 -15.67
CA GLU A 119 -4.77 14.99 -15.15
C GLU A 119 -5.14 15.06 -13.66
N LYS A 120 -6.19 14.35 -13.24
CA LYS A 120 -6.56 14.25 -11.83
C LYS A 120 -5.45 13.61 -10.99
N GLN A 121 -4.83 12.54 -11.49
CA GLN A 121 -3.69 11.90 -10.81
C GLN A 121 -2.49 12.83 -10.73
N ARG A 122 -2.17 13.55 -11.80
CA ARG A 122 -1.09 14.54 -11.84
C ARG A 122 -1.35 15.68 -10.87
N ALA A 123 -2.54 16.25 -10.86
CA ALA A 123 -2.92 17.33 -9.94
C ALA A 123 -2.84 16.88 -8.47
N ALA A 124 -3.28 15.65 -8.16
CA ALA A 124 -3.14 15.09 -6.82
C ALA A 124 -1.66 14.91 -6.43
N ALA A 125 -0.83 14.40 -7.33
CA ALA A 125 0.60 14.25 -7.10
C ALA A 125 1.31 15.60 -6.92
N GLU A 126 0.96 16.60 -7.72
CA GLU A 126 1.47 17.97 -7.59
C GLU A 126 1.06 18.60 -6.27
N TYR A 127 -0.20 18.43 -5.85
CA TYR A 127 -0.66 18.90 -4.55
C TYR A 127 0.13 18.25 -3.41
N GLN A 128 0.31 16.93 -3.45
CA GLN A 128 1.12 16.20 -2.46
C GLN A 128 2.57 16.69 -2.46
N LYS A 129 3.16 16.92 -3.63
CA LYS A 129 4.52 17.46 -3.76
C LYS A 129 4.62 18.86 -3.16
N LEU A 130 3.71 19.76 -3.50
CA LEU A 130 3.67 21.12 -2.94
C LEU A 130 3.41 21.11 -1.42
N HIS A 131 2.65 20.14 -0.92
CA HIS A 131 2.41 19.97 0.50
C HIS A 131 3.68 19.51 1.22
N ALA A 132 4.37 18.50 0.68
CA ALA A 132 5.66 18.04 1.18
C ALA A 132 6.74 19.14 1.14
N GLU A 133 6.75 19.97 0.09
CA GLU A 133 7.62 21.15 -0.02
C GLU A 133 7.25 22.29 0.96
N GLY A 134 6.13 22.17 1.68
CA GLY A 134 5.68 23.21 2.61
C GLY A 134 5.06 24.43 1.95
N LYS A 135 4.67 24.35 0.67
CA LYS A 135 4.14 25.49 -0.10
C LYS A 135 2.64 25.70 0.03
N THR A 136 1.90 24.63 0.36
CA THR A 136 0.44 24.73 0.63
C THR A 136 0.17 25.58 1.88
N ALA A 137 -0.98 26.24 1.93
CA ALA A 137 -1.33 27.11 3.06
C ALA A 137 -1.31 26.36 4.41
N GLN A 138 -1.77 25.10 4.42
CA GLN A 138 -1.74 24.24 5.59
C GLN A 138 -0.31 23.93 6.04
N ALA A 139 0.55 23.47 5.13
CA ALA A 139 1.93 23.14 5.49
C ALA A 139 2.73 24.39 5.92
N LYS A 140 2.48 25.55 5.32
CA LYS A 140 3.05 26.83 5.77
C LYS A 140 2.64 27.17 7.20
N ALA A 141 1.37 26.97 7.56
CA ALA A 141 0.88 27.21 8.91
C ALA A 141 1.53 26.27 9.93
N ASP A 142 1.69 24.99 9.57
CA ASP A 142 2.34 24.01 10.44
C ASP A 142 3.84 24.30 10.61
N LEU A 143 4.54 24.68 9.54
CA LEU A 143 5.93 25.16 9.64
C LEU A 143 6.05 26.42 10.50
N ALA A 144 5.12 27.38 10.37
CA ALA A 144 5.09 28.58 11.20
C ALA A 144 4.88 28.24 12.69
N ARG A 145 3.96 27.31 13.00
CA ARG A 145 3.76 26.80 14.37
C ARG A 145 5.03 26.18 14.93
N LEU A 146 5.71 25.34 14.14
CA LEU A 146 6.98 24.73 14.54
C LEU A 146 8.09 25.79 14.75
N ALA A 147 8.13 26.83 13.93
CA ALA A 147 9.09 27.93 14.07
C ALA A 147 8.88 28.69 15.40
N ILE A 148 7.64 28.98 15.78
CA ILE A 148 7.32 29.62 17.08
C ILE A 148 7.81 28.75 18.24
N ILE A 149 7.58 27.43 18.20
CA ILE A 149 8.05 26.51 19.25
C ILE A 149 9.59 26.50 19.31
N LYS A 150 10.27 26.48 18.15
CA LYS A 150 11.74 26.54 18.09
C LYS A 150 12.26 27.85 18.69
N GLN A 151 11.63 28.99 18.38
CA GLN A 151 11.97 30.30 18.95
C GLN A 151 11.82 30.28 20.47
N HIS A 152 10.67 29.84 20.99
CA HIS A 152 10.44 29.78 22.44
C HIS A 152 11.44 28.86 23.15
N ARG A 153 11.82 27.73 22.52
CA ARG A 153 12.86 26.84 23.06
C ARG A 153 14.23 27.50 23.07
N ALA A 154 14.61 28.18 21.99
CA ALA A 154 15.89 28.89 21.90
C ALA A 154 15.96 30.05 22.91
N GLU A 155 14.89 30.84 23.04
CA GLU A 155 14.79 31.91 24.03
C GLU A 155 14.86 31.39 25.46
N ALA A 156 14.18 30.29 25.77
CA ALA A 156 14.27 29.66 27.08
C ALA A 156 15.67 29.11 27.39
N ALA A 157 16.37 28.55 26.39
CA ALA A 157 17.76 28.11 26.54
C ALA A 157 18.70 29.30 26.77
N ALA A 158 18.60 30.35 25.95
CA ALA A 158 19.38 31.57 26.09
C ALA A 158 19.14 32.26 27.44
N ARG A 159 17.88 32.34 27.91
CA ARG A 159 17.54 32.87 29.23
C ARG A 159 18.19 32.05 30.35
N ARG A 160 18.16 30.72 30.28
CA ARG A 160 18.83 29.86 31.27
C ARG A 160 20.35 30.07 31.28
N GLU A 161 20.98 30.23 30.11
CA GLU A 161 22.41 30.50 30.03
C GLU A 161 22.79 31.87 30.58
N GLN A 162 21.99 32.91 30.30
CA GLN A 162 22.19 34.24 30.87
C GLN A 162 22.02 34.24 32.40
N GLU A 163 20.98 33.56 32.91
CA GLU A 163 20.77 33.42 34.35
C GLU A 163 21.90 32.62 35.03
N LYS A 164 22.47 31.60 34.37
CA LYS A 164 23.64 30.87 34.86
C LYS A 164 24.88 31.75 34.92
N LYS A 165 25.21 32.46 33.83
CA LYS A 165 26.35 33.40 33.78
C LYS A 165 26.23 34.50 34.85
N GLN A 166 25.05 35.09 35.02
CA GLN A 166 24.82 36.09 36.07
C GLN A 166 24.97 35.51 37.48
N LYS A 167 24.57 34.26 37.72
CA LYS A 167 24.79 33.58 39.00
C LYS A 167 26.27 33.31 39.22
N GLU A 168 26.99 32.82 38.21
CA GLU A 168 28.43 32.57 38.26
C GLU A 168 29.22 33.87 38.56
N ASP A 169 28.92 34.95 37.84
CA ASP A 169 29.53 36.28 38.07
C ASP A 169 29.22 36.84 39.47
N LYS A 170 28.02 36.59 40.00
CA LYS A 170 27.66 36.96 41.37
C LYS A 170 28.41 36.10 42.39
N THR A 171 28.57 34.81 42.13
CA THR A 171 29.33 33.91 43.03
C THR A 171 30.83 34.22 43.01
N SER A 172 31.41 34.51 41.86
CA SER A 172 32.84 34.85 41.71
C SER A 172 33.17 36.20 42.34
N LYS A 173 32.30 37.21 42.17
CA LYS A 173 32.41 38.50 42.86
C LYS A 173 32.26 38.36 44.37
N LYS A 174 31.38 37.46 44.85
CA LYS A 174 31.22 37.19 46.28
C LYS A 174 32.41 36.43 46.88
N SER A 175 33.03 35.51 46.14
CA SER A 175 34.21 34.77 46.62
C SER A 175 35.50 35.59 46.58
N GLY A 176 35.61 36.60 45.71
CA GLY A 176 36.79 37.50 45.62
C GLY A 176 36.76 38.71 46.56
N ALA A 177 35.69 38.90 47.34
CA ALA A 177 35.52 40.00 48.29
C ALA A 177 35.73 39.59 49.77
N ASN A 178 36.23 38.37 50.01
CA ASN A 178 36.61 37.85 51.33
C ASN A 178 38.13 37.67 51.42
#